data_AF-E9F8U7-F1
#
_entry.id   AF-E9F8U7-F1
#
_cell.length_a   1.000
_cell.length_b   1.000
_cell.length_c   1.000
_cell.angle_alpha   90.00
_cell.angle_beta   90.00
_cell.angle_gamma   90.00
#
_symmetry.space_group_name_H-M   'P 1'
#
loop_
_entity.id
_entity.type
_entity.pdbx_description
1 polymer ?
#
loop_
_entity_poly.entity_id
_entity_poly.type
_entity_poly.pdbx_seq_one_letter_code
_entity_poly.pdbx_strand_id
1 'polypeptide(L)'
;MGDASKVDEVFRKQPRIADVLYCVAGGNHAENGFIVDIKAQALESCMRNNYFTAVYAAKSLLDIWTEDDLKGPIHPRPDPRIRQIVFVTSAAAFLGSPGSIAYTRDFVSPGFVLEQKTKTNLTKRIQGLDGYTMSELEARFPSSDKIASLITSAVDRGDFIICDGSLAGSLLFTNMIGPSPKRGLGIVDSLLSVFTGCLLWPYLRWKWESMTRRDGEEHRRAR
;
A
#
# COMPACT_ATOMS: atom_id res chain seq x y z
N MET A 1 12.48 -2.33 -13.01
CA MET A 1 11.55 -1.22 -12.69
C MET A 1 12.26 -0.28 -11.71
N GLY A 2 11.97 1.02 -11.76
CA GLY A 2 12.67 2.03 -10.94
C GLY A 2 13.98 2.57 -11.54
N ASP A 3 14.05 2.74 -12.87
CA ASP A 3 15.10 3.53 -13.53
C ASP A 3 14.54 4.92 -13.80
N ALA A 4 15.06 5.93 -13.12
CA ALA A 4 14.51 7.29 -13.16
C ALA A 4 14.49 7.87 -14.58
N SER A 5 15.58 7.70 -15.34
CA SER A 5 15.71 8.24 -16.69
C SER A 5 14.75 7.59 -17.67
N LYS A 6 14.61 6.26 -17.60
CA LYS A 6 13.66 5.53 -18.47
C LYS A 6 12.22 5.86 -18.15
N VAL A 7 11.88 6.02 -16.86
CA VAL A 7 10.54 6.45 -16.46
C VAL A 7 10.25 7.83 -17.03
N ASP A 8 11.17 8.79 -16.85
CA ASP A 8 10.98 10.14 -17.37
C ASP A 8 10.83 10.18 -18.90
N GLU A 9 11.68 9.43 -19.61
CA GLU A 9 11.60 9.30 -21.06
C GLU A 9 10.22 8.78 -21.52
N VAL A 10 9.69 7.75 -20.86
CA VAL A 10 8.38 7.18 -21.21
C VAL A 10 7.24 8.15 -20.92
N PHE A 11 7.29 8.88 -19.82
CA PHE A 11 6.27 9.87 -19.45
C PHE A 11 6.26 11.05 -20.42
N ARG A 12 7.44 11.56 -20.81
CA ARG A 12 7.57 12.65 -21.79
C ARG A 12 7.16 12.26 -23.21
N LYS A 13 7.27 10.97 -23.55
CA LYS A 13 6.82 10.41 -24.84
C LYS A 13 5.31 10.18 -24.93
N GLN A 14 4.55 10.36 -23.84
CA GLN A 14 3.10 10.18 -23.90
C GLN A 14 2.47 11.21 -24.85
N PRO A 15 1.51 10.79 -25.70
CA PRO A 15 0.90 11.70 -26.69
C PRO A 15 0.03 12.79 -26.06
N ARG A 16 -0.28 12.66 -24.76
CA ARG A 16 -1.08 13.60 -23.99
C ARG A 16 -0.51 13.74 -22.58
N ILE A 17 -0.66 14.95 -22.03
CA ILE A 17 -0.38 15.22 -20.62
C ILE A 17 -1.59 14.73 -19.80
N ALA A 18 -1.39 13.68 -19.01
CA ALA A 18 -2.42 13.11 -18.16
C ALA A 18 -2.82 14.06 -17.03
N ASP A 19 -4.08 14.02 -16.60
CA ASP A 19 -4.58 14.79 -15.44
C ASP A 19 -4.44 14.03 -14.13
N VAL A 20 -4.50 12.70 -14.21
CA VAL A 20 -4.47 11.83 -13.04
C VAL A 20 -3.42 10.75 -13.25
N LEU A 21 -2.61 10.51 -12.24
CA LEU A 21 -1.61 9.44 -12.20
C LEU A 21 -1.94 8.44 -11.10
N TYR A 22 -2.06 7.17 -11.48
CA TYR A 22 -2.22 6.06 -10.54
C TYR A 22 -0.91 5.27 -10.44
N CYS A 23 -0.23 5.38 -9.29
CA CYS A 23 0.98 4.62 -8.98
C CYS A 23 0.61 3.26 -8.38
N VAL A 24 0.33 2.28 -9.25
CA VAL A 24 -0.18 0.94 -8.88
C VAL A 24 0.86 -0.17 -9.02
N ALA A 25 2.00 0.06 -9.66
CA ALA A 25 3.04 -0.97 -9.81
C ALA A 25 3.64 -1.33 -8.43
N GLY A 26 3.90 -2.62 -8.20
CA GLY A 26 4.56 -3.12 -6.98
C GLY A 26 4.23 -4.58 -6.65
N GLY A 27 4.92 -5.13 -5.65
CA GLY A 27 4.76 -6.48 -5.12
C GLY A 27 5.87 -6.82 -4.09
N ASN A 28 5.69 -7.88 -3.30
CA ASN A 28 6.65 -8.27 -2.24
C ASN A 28 7.02 -9.76 -2.20
N HIS A 29 6.72 -10.51 -3.26
CA HIS A 29 6.81 -11.97 -3.19
C HIS A 29 8.21 -12.49 -2.85
N ALA A 30 9.27 -11.73 -3.18
CA ALA A 30 10.67 -12.09 -2.91
C ALA A 30 11.14 -11.70 -1.50
N GLU A 31 10.34 -10.91 -0.78
CA GLU A 31 10.66 -10.31 0.52
C GLU A 31 9.75 -10.84 1.64
N ASN A 32 8.99 -11.89 1.35
CA ASN A 32 8.28 -12.68 2.34
C ASN A 32 9.24 -13.68 2.99
N GLY A 33 9.26 -13.74 4.32
CA GLY A 33 10.19 -14.60 5.06
C GLY A 33 10.76 -13.93 6.30
N PHE A 34 11.55 -14.69 7.06
CA PHE A 34 12.36 -14.10 8.12
C PHE A 34 13.50 -13.29 7.51
N ILE A 35 13.82 -12.16 8.15
CA ILE A 35 14.88 -11.26 7.66
C ILE A 35 16.23 -11.96 7.48
N VAL A 36 16.51 -12.98 8.29
CA VAL A 36 17.74 -13.79 8.20
C VAL A 36 17.82 -14.64 6.92
N ASP A 37 16.68 -14.94 6.30
CA ASP A 37 16.58 -15.77 5.10
C ASP A 37 16.41 -14.92 3.83
N ILE A 38 16.13 -13.62 3.98
CA ILE A 38 15.95 -12.69 2.86
C ILE A 38 17.31 -12.20 2.37
N LYS A 39 17.57 -12.36 1.07
CA LYS A 39 18.78 -11.83 0.43
C LYS A 39 18.77 -10.30 0.46
N ALA A 40 19.91 -9.68 0.75
CA ALA A 40 20.03 -8.22 0.77
C ALA A 40 19.57 -7.55 -0.55
N GLN A 41 19.81 -8.18 -1.70
CA GLN A 41 19.37 -7.69 -3.01
C GLN A 41 17.84 -7.65 -3.15
N ALA A 42 17.12 -8.53 -2.46
CA ALA A 42 15.66 -8.50 -2.45
C ALA A 42 15.14 -7.27 -1.68
N LEU A 43 15.82 -6.87 -0.59
CA LEU A 43 15.47 -5.65 0.15
C LEU A 43 15.59 -4.39 -0.72
N GLU A 44 16.68 -4.28 -1.49
CA GLU A 44 16.85 -3.18 -2.46
C GLU A 44 15.78 -3.24 -3.55
N SER A 45 15.52 -4.43 -4.10
CA SER A 45 14.53 -4.65 -5.16
C SER A 45 13.13 -4.23 -4.71
N CYS A 46 12.75 -4.51 -3.47
CA CYS A 46 11.49 -4.04 -2.88
C CYS A 46 11.37 -2.51 -2.92
N MET A 47 12.39 -1.78 -2.47
CA MET A 47 12.38 -0.32 -2.50
C MET A 47 12.31 0.21 -3.94
N ARG A 48 13.02 -0.43 -4.87
CA ARG A 48 12.97 -0.06 -6.30
C ARG A 48 11.61 -0.29 -6.92
N ASN A 49 10.98 -1.42 -6.63
CA ASN A 49 9.71 -1.82 -7.22
C ASN A 49 8.51 -1.09 -6.61
N ASN A 50 8.51 -0.87 -5.31
CA ASN A 50 7.34 -0.34 -4.59
C ASN A 50 7.43 1.17 -4.35
N TYR A 51 8.61 1.68 -3.97
CA TYR A 51 8.77 3.09 -3.62
C TYR A 51 9.29 3.91 -4.79
N PHE A 52 10.49 3.60 -5.30
CA PHE A 52 11.12 4.43 -6.34
C PHE A 52 10.36 4.44 -7.65
N THR A 53 9.76 3.30 -8.05
CA THR A 53 8.91 3.27 -9.26
C THR A 53 7.74 4.25 -9.16
N ALA A 54 7.10 4.35 -7.99
CA ALA A 54 5.98 5.27 -7.77
C ALA A 54 6.45 6.74 -7.69
N VAL A 55 7.53 7.01 -6.96
CA VAL A 55 8.05 8.38 -6.78
C VAL A 55 8.64 8.92 -8.07
N TYR A 56 9.36 8.12 -8.86
CA TYR A 56 9.88 8.57 -10.15
C TYR A 56 8.78 8.88 -11.16
N ALA A 57 7.71 8.07 -11.19
CA ALA A 57 6.54 8.36 -12.02
C ALA A 57 5.87 9.68 -11.60
N ALA A 58 5.63 9.86 -10.30
CA ALA A 58 5.04 11.08 -9.76
C ALA A 58 5.89 12.32 -10.05
N LYS A 59 7.22 12.23 -9.83
CA LYS A 59 8.15 13.31 -10.13
C LYS A 59 8.14 13.67 -11.61
N SER A 60 8.30 12.70 -12.50
CA SER A 60 8.32 12.99 -13.94
C SER A 60 7.03 13.68 -14.39
N LEU A 61 5.86 13.22 -13.94
CA LEU A 61 4.62 13.87 -14.32
C LEU A 61 4.45 15.27 -13.70
N LEU A 62 4.91 15.47 -12.45
CA LEU A 62 4.92 16.79 -11.82
C LEU A 62 5.80 17.81 -12.56
N ASP A 63 6.95 17.37 -13.09
CA ASP A 63 7.78 18.22 -13.95
C ASP A 63 7.02 18.61 -15.22
N ILE A 64 6.43 17.62 -15.91
CA ILE A 64 5.66 17.87 -17.14
C ILE A 64 4.51 18.84 -16.88
N TRP A 65 3.78 18.68 -15.76
CA TRP A 65 2.71 19.58 -15.35
C TRP A 65 3.20 21.00 -15.09
N THR A 66 4.31 21.13 -14.37
CA THR A 66 4.90 22.43 -14.05
C THR A 66 5.42 23.13 -15.31
N GLU A 67 6.06 22.38 -16.21
CA GLU A 67 6.51 22.88 -17.52
C GLU A 67 5.33 23.30 -18.42
N ASP A 68 4.22 22.56 -18.40
CA ASP A 68 2.98 22.90 -19.13
C ASP A 68 2.36 24.19 -18.60
N ASP A 69 2.33 24.36 -17.27
CA ASP A 69 1.79 25.57 -16.63
C ASP A 69 2.63 26.80 -16.92
N LEU A 70 3.96 26.66 -16.94
CA LEU A 70 4.89 27.75 -17.31
C LEU A 70 4.76 28.18 -18.77
N LYS A 71 4.34 27.29 -19.67
CA LYS A 71 4.04 27.62 -21.07
C LYS A 71 2.64 28.20 -21.25
N GLY A 72 1.79 28.09 -20.23
CA GLY A 72 0.43 28.60 -20.23
C GLY A 72 0.36 30.13 -20.23
N PRO A 73 -0.84 30.69 -20.44
CA PRO A 73 -1.06 32.14 -20.35
C PRO A 73 -0.69 32.67 -18.94
N ILE A 74 -0.10 33.86 -18.89
CA ILE A 74 0.39 34.54 -17.67
C ILE A 74 -0.76 34.84 -16.69
N HIS A 75 -1.99 34.96 -17.20
CA HIS A 75 -3.17 35.20 -16.37
C HIS A 75 -3.76 33.89 -15.83
N PRO A 76 -4.22 33.87 -14.56
CA PRO A 76 -4.87 32.70 -14.00
C PRO A 76 -6.03 32.27 -14.90
N ARG A 77 -6.05 30.99 -15.29
CA ARG A 77 -7.23 30.43 -15.96
C ARG A 77 -8.41 30.56 -15.01
N PRO A 78 -9.59 31.02 -15.48
CA PRO A 78 -10.78 31.13 -14.62
C PRO A 78 -11.21 29.78 -14.04
N ASP A 79 -10.81 28.67 -14.67
CA ASP A 79 -10.95 27.31 -14.14
C ASP A 79 -9.57 26.60 -14.17
N PRO A 80 -8.88 26.45 -13.02
CA PRO A 80 -7.58 25.80 -12.97
C PRO A 80 -7.72 24.29 -13.22
N ARG A 81 -6.83 23.73 -14.04
CA ARG A 81 -6.82 22.30 -14.35
C ARG A 81 -6.42 21.51 -13.10
N ILE A 82 -7.37 20.78 -12.51
CA ILE A 82 -7.11 19.93 -11.35
C ILE A 82 -6.33 18.70 -11.80
N ARG A 83 -5.18 18.47 -11.18
CA ARG A 83 -4.31 17.32 -11.44
C ARG A 83 -4.06 16.56 -10.14
N GLN A 84 -4.06 15.23 -10.21
CA GLN A 84 -4.04 14.37 -9.03
C GLN A 84 -3.03 13.23 -9.17
N ILE A 85 -2.33 12.92 -8.07
CA ILE A 85 -1.46 11.75 -7.98
C ILE A 85 -2.00 10.83 -6.90
N VAL A 86 -2.22 9.57 -7.26
CA VAL A 86 -2.76 8.54 -6.39
C VAL A 86 -1.70 7.48 -6.17
N PHE A 87 -1.19 7.42 -4.94
CA PHE A 87 -0.28 6.36 -4.52
C PHE A 87 -1.09 5.18 -4.00
N VAL A 88 -1.11 4.07 -4.73
CA VAL A 88 -1.75 2.85 -4.25
C VAL A 88 -0.74 2.08 -3.42
N THR A 89 -0.93 2.07 -2.10
CA THR A 89 -0.02 1.42 -1.14
C THR A 89 -0.69 0.20 -0.47
N SER A 90 -0.14 -0.23 0.66
CA SER A 90 -0.59 -1.39 1.43
C SER A 90 -1.08 -0.95 2.81
N ALA A 91 -2.02 -1.69 3.39
CA ALA A 91 -2.31 -1.58 4.82
C ALA A 91 -1.09 -1.93 5.69
N ALA A 92 -0.19 -2.80 5.21
CA ALA A 92 1.09 -3.11 5.85
C ALA A 92 2.07 -1.92 5.82
N ALA A 93 1.81 -0.85 5.06
CA ALA A 93 2.55 0.40 5.21
C ALA A 93 2.33 1.03 6.59
N PHE A 94 1.19 0.72 7.24
CA PHE A 94 0.84 1.19 8.56
C PHE A 94 1.25 0.23 9.69
N LEU A 95 1.88 -0.90 9.38
CA LEU A 95 2.25 -1.88 10.40
C LEU A 95 3.32 -2.82 9.87
N GLY A 96 4.49 -2.83 10.51
CA GLY A 96 5.46 -3.88 10.32
C GLY A 96 4.93 -5.21 10.84
N SER A 97 4.72 -6.18 9.95
CA SER A 97 4.30 -7.53 10.33
C SER A 97 5.50 -8.49 10.41
N PRO A 98 5.61 -9.32 11.47
CA PRO A 98 6.62 -10.37 11.51
C PRO A 98 6.54 -11.28 10.27
N GLY A 99 7.68 -11.47 9.60
CA GLY A 99 7.77 -12.31 8.39
C GLY A 99 7.34 -11.63 7.08
N SER A 100 6.91 -10.37 7.13
CA SER A 100 6.65 -9.55 5.93
C SER A 100 6.98 -8.09 6.22
N ILE A 101 8.15 -7.66 5.73
CA ILE A 101 8.67 -6.29 5.86
C ILE A 101 8.35 -5.41 4.64
N ALA A 102 7.58 -5.94 3.68
CA ALA A 102 7.40 -5.34 2.37
C ALA A 102 5.93 -5.03 2.06
N TYR A 103 5.74 -3.95 1.30
CA TYR A 103 4.44 -3.33 1.04
C TYR A 103 3.65 -4.11 -0.04
N THR A 104 2.53 -4.74 0.31
CA THR A 104 1.63 -5.37 -0.69
C THR A 104 0.19 -4.97 -0.65
N ARG A 105 -0.42 -4.98 -1.83
CA ARG A 105 -1.83 -4.64 -2.00
C ARG A 105 -2.67 -5.89 -1.79
N ASP A 106 -3.65 -5.80 -0.90
CA ASP A 106 -4.53 -6.92 -0.55
C ASP A 106 -5.77 -6.99 -1.46
N PHE A 107 -5.57 -7.24 -2.75
CA PHE A 107 -6.66 -7.54 -3.70
C PHE A 107 -6.24 -8.61 -4.69
N VAL A 108 -7.22 -9.32 -5.26
CA VAL A 108 -6.95 -10.45 -6.15
C VAL A 108 -6.23 -9.97 -7.41
N SER A 109 -4.97 -10.39 -7.55
CA SER A 109 -4.07 -10.04 -8.65
C SER A 109 -3.00 -11.13 -8.81
N PRO A 110 -2.29 -11.19 -9.95
CA PRO A 110 -1.17 -12.12 -10.12
C PRO A 110 -0.10 -11.96 -9.02
N GLY A 111 0.14 -10.73 -8.56
CA GLY A 111 1.04 -10.43 -7.46
C GLY A 111 0.56 -11.03 -6.13
N PHE A 112 -0.74 -10.90 -5.82
CA PHE A 112 -1.35 -11.50 -4.63
C PHE A 112 -1.20 -13.02 -4.62
N VAL A 113 -1.44 -13.70 -5.74
CA VAL A 113 -1.29 -15.17 -5.81
C VAL A 113 0.16 -15.59 -5.54
N LEU A 114 1.13 -14.85 -6.08
CA LEU A 114 2.54 -15.15 -5.89
C LEU A 114 2.99 -14.87 -4.44
N GLU A 115 2.51 -13.77 -3.85
CA GLU A 115 2.72 -13.42 -2.44
C GLU A 115 2.18 -14.51 -1.50
N GLN A 116 0.94 -14.97 -1.71
CA GLN A 116 0.33 -15.99 -0.84
C GLN A 116 1.10 -17.33 -0.87
N LYS A 117 1.79 -17.63 -1.97
CA LYS A 117 2.65 -18.83 -2.09
C LYS A 117 3.95 -18.70 -1.30
N THR A 118 4.51 -17.49 -1.17
CA THR A 118 5.81 -17.27 -0.50
C THR A 118 5.69 -16.82 0.96
N LYS A 119 4.49 -16.42 1.41
CA LYS A 119 4.22 -16.05 2.80
C LYS A 119 4.52 -17.17 3.80
N THR A 120 5.16 -16.80 4.91
CA THR A 120 5.36 -17.70 6.06
C THR A 120 4.04 -18.09 6.71
N ASN A 121 4.00 -19.26 7.36
CA ASN A 121 2.83 -19.69 8.13
C ASN A 121 2.51 -18.74 9.29
N LEU A 122 3.52 -18.12 9.90
CA LEU A 122 3.32 -17.08 10.93
C LEU A 122 2.56 -15.88 10.36
N THR A 123 3.00 -15.34 9.22
CA THR A 123 2.35 -14.20 8.57
C THR A 123 0.91 -14.54 8.18
N LYS A 124 0.65 -15.75 7.66
CA LYS A 124 -0.71 -16.21 7.35
C LYS A 124 -1.60 -16.26 8.59
N ARG A 125 -1.12 -16.80 9.71
CA ARG A 125 -1.86 -16.81 11.00
C ARG A 125 -2.14 -15.41 11.54
N ILE A 126 -1.17 -14.49 11.46
CA ILE A 126 -1.34 -13.10 11.88
C ILE A 126 -2.43 -12.41 11.05
N GLN A 127 -2.45 -12.66 9.74
CA GLN A 127 -3.45 -12.14 8.81
C GLN A 127 -4.80 -12.90 8.88
N GLY A 128 -4.88 -14.00 9.64
CA GLY A 128 -6.06 -14.86 9.71
C GLY A 128 -6.38 -15.56 8.39
N LEU A 129 -5.35 -15.85 7.59
CA LEU A 129 -5.42 -16.51 6.29
C LEU A 129 -4.98 -17.98 6.34
N ASP A 130 -4.60 -18.48 7.52
CA ASP A 130 -4.25 -19.88 7.70
C ASP A 130 -5.45 -20.81 7.49
N GLY A 131 -5.21 -21.95 6.85
CA GLY A 131 -6.23 -22.97 6.59
C GLY A 131 -7.11 -22.73 5.36
N TYR A 132 -7.03 -21.58 4.70
CA TYR A 132 -7.76 -21.33 3.46
C TYR A 132 -6.99 -21.78 2.22
N THR A 133 -7.72 -22.33 1.26
CA THR A 133 -7.25 -22.59 -0.11
C THR A 133 -7.18 -21.29 -0.91
N MET A 134 -6.41 -21.30 -2.00
CA MET A 134 -6.32 -20.11 -2.89
C MET A 134 -7.67 -19.67 -3.43
N SER A 135 -8.56 -20.61 -3.78
CA SER A 135 -9.92 -20.30 -4.24
C SER A 135 -10.78 -19.64 -3.16
N GLU A 136 -10.65 -20.06 -1.91
CA GLU A 136 -11.37 -19.43 -0.79
C GLU A 136 -10.84 -18.04 -0.48
N LEU A 137 -9.52 -17.82 -0.63
CA LEU A 137 -8.91 -16.51 -0.52
C LEU A 137 -9.41 -15.58 -1.64
N GLU A 138 -9.42 -16.05 -2.88
CA GLU A 138 -9.94 -15.28 -4.03
C GLU A 138 -11.41 -14.87 -3.85
N ALA A 139 -12.23 -15.70 -3.20
CA ALA A 139 -13.61 -15.36 -2.88
C ALA A 139 -13.76 -14.34 -1.74
N ARG A 140 -12.78 -14.26 -0.83
CA ARG A 140 -12.79 -13.35 0.33
C ARG A 140 -12.25 -11.96 0.01
N PHE A 141 -11.26 -11.88 -0.87
CA PHE A 141 -10.65 -10.60 -1.25
C PHE A 141 -11.41 -9.95 -2.42
N PRO A 142 -11.49 -8.61 -2.45
CA PRO A 142 -12.13 -7.92 -3.56
C PRO A 142 -11.34 -8.10 -4.86
N SER A 143 -12.06 -8.11 -5.99
CA SER A 143 -11.45 -8.11 -7.31
C SER A 143 -10.74 -6.79 -7.61
N SER A 144 -9.79 -6.82 -8.54
CA SER A 144 -9.12 -5.62 -9.06
C SER A 144 -10.11 -4.57 -9.57
N ASP A 145 -11.17 -5.00 -10.25
CA ASP A 145 -12.17 -4.09 -10.83
C ASP A 145 -12.95 -3.36 -9.75
N LYS A 146 -13.36 -4.08 -8.70
CA LYS A 146 -14.07 -3.48 -7.56
C LYS A 146 -13.18 -2.45 -6.85
N ILE A 147 -11.90 -2.78 -6.63
CA ILE A 147 -10.96 -1.84 -6.01
C ILE A 147 -10.69 -0.63 -6.91
N ALA A 148 -10.55 -0.83 -8.23
CA ALA A 148 -10.37 0.27 -9.16
C ALA A 148 -11.56 1.24 -9.10
N SER A 149 -12.80 0.73 -9.11
CA SER A 149 -14.01 1.55 -8.98
C SER A 149 -14.08 2.31 -7.66
N LEU A 150 -13.67 1.69 -6.54
CA LEU A 150 -13.63 2.36 -5.24
C LEU A 150 -12.59 3.49 -5.22
N ILE A 151 -11.40 3.25 -5.78
CA ILE A 151 -10.34 4.25 -5.86
C ILE A 151 -10.79 5.43 -6.73
N THR A 152 -11.32 5.19 -7.93
CA THR A 152 -11.76 6.29 -8.81
C THR A 152 -12.88 7.11 -8.15
N SER A 153 -13.85 6.44 -7.54
CA SER A 153 -14.95 7.11 -6.84
C SER A 153 -14.47 7.97 -5.67
N ALA A 154 -13.44 7.52 -4.95
CA ALA A 154 -12.89 8.28 -3.82
C ALA A 154 -12.01 9.46 -4.28
N VAL A 155 -11.29 9.29 -5.40
CA VAL A 155 -10.55 10.37 -6.06
C VAL A 155 -11.48 11.47 -6.55
N ASP A 156 -12.63 11.11 -7.12
CA ASP A 156 -13.68 12.06 -7.56
C ASP A 156 -14.27 12.86 -6.38
N ARG A 157 -14.33 12.26 -5.17
CA ARG A 157 -14.74 12.94 -3.93
C ARG A 157 -13.65 13.84 -3.34
N GLY A 158 -12.41 13.74 -3.81
CA GLY A 158 -11.27 14.47 -3.26
C GLY A 158 -10.73 13.87 -1.96
N ASP A 159 -10.93 12.57 -1.72
CA ASP A 159 -10.47 11.91 -0.50
C ASP A 159 -8.92 11.83 -0.46
N PHE A 160 -8.32 12.35 0.61
CA PHE A 160 -6.86 12.31 0.81
C PHE A 160 -6.33 10.90 1.09
N ILE A 161 -7.10 10.08 1.81
CA ILE A 161 -6.76 8.69 2.16
C ILE A 161 -7.96 7.80 1.86
N ILE A 162 -7.72 6.78 1.04
CA ILE A 162 -8.75 5.85 0.57
C ILE A 162 -8.53 4.51 1.28
N CYS A 163 -9.42 4.17 2.20
CA CYS A 163 -9.44 2.85 2.87
C CYS A 163 -10.73 2.09 2.56
N ASP A 164 -11.47 2.52 1.53
CA ASP A 164 -12.76 1.95 1.14
C ASP A 164 -12.61 0.46 0.82
N GLY A 165 -13.52 -0.36 1.38
CA GLY A 165 -13.47 -1.80 1.23
C GLY A 165 -12.48 -2.53 2.13
N SER A 166 -11.74 -1.83 3.01
CA SER A 166 -10.85 -2.45 4.01
C SER A 166 -11.03 -1.87 5.42
N LEU A 167 -11.74 -2.60 6.27
CA LEU A 167 -11.87 -2.27 7.69
C LEU A 167 -10.50 -2.29 8.38
N ALA A 168 -9.67 -3.28 8.07
CA ALA A 168 -8.31 -3.39 8.60
C ALA A 168 -7.48 -2.16 8.22
N GLY A 169 -7.50 -1.76 6.95
CA GLY A 169 -6.81 -0.54 6.49
C GLY A 169 -7.28 0.72 7.21
N SER A 170 -8.59 0.86 7.43
CA SER A 170 -9.15 1.97 8.19
C SER A 170 -8.67 2.00 9.64
N LEU A 171 -8.73 0.87 10.35
CA LEU A 171 -8.30 0.79 11.75
C LEU A 171 -6.80 1.06 11.91
N LEU A 172 -5.98 0.53 10.98
CA LEU A 172 -4.54 0.73 10.96
C LEU A 172 -4.20 2.21 10.69
N PHE A 173 -4.81 2.81 9.67
CA PHE A 173 -4.62 4.22 9.35
C PHE A 173 -4.99 5.12 10.54
N THR A 174 -6.17 4.90 11.13
CA THR A 174 -6.63 5.66 12.31
C THR A 174 -5.62 5.58 13.46
N ASN A 175 -5.02 4.42 13.71
CA ASN A 175 -4.01 4.30 14.75
C ASN A 175 -2.69 5.00 14.42
N MET A 176 -2.32 5.05 13.13
CA MET A 176 -1.08 5.65 12.66
C MET A 176 -1.19 7.13 12.31
N ILE A 177 -2.39 7.70 12.42
CA ILE A 177 -2.65 9.05 11.95
C ILE A 177 -1.79 10.09 12.66
N GLY A 178 -1.57 9.93 13.97
CA GLY A 178 -0.85 10.91 14.77
C GLY A 178 -1.38 12.34 14.53
N PRO A 179 -0.51 13.32 14.20
CA PRO A 179 -0.93 14.68 13.86
C PRO A 179 -1.35 14.87 12.39
N SER A 180 -1.39 13.81 11.58
CA SER A 180 -1.71 13.88 10.14
C SER A 180 -3.17 14.24 9.88
N PRO A 181 -3.50 14.75 8.67
CA PRO A 181 -4.88 15.05 8.29
C PRO A 181 -5.83 13.86 8.45
N LYS A 182 -7.02 14.13 9.00
CA LYS A 182 -8.10 13.16 9.21
C LYS A 182 -9.05 13.10 8.02
N ARG A 183 -9.77 12.00 7.88
CA ARG A 183 -10.80 11.82 6.85
C ARG A 183 -12.00 12.69 7.19
N GLY A 184 -12.42 13.55 6.24
CA GLY A 184 -13.51 14.50 6.42
C GLY A 184 -13.30 15.41 7.64
N LEU A 185 -14.30 15.50 8.52
CA LEU A 185 -14.22 16.28 9.78
C LEU A 185 -13.40 15.58 10.89
N GLY A 186 -12.91 14.36 10.65
CA GLY A 186 -12.07 13.62 11.59
C GLY A 186 -12.76 13.09 12.85
N ILE A 187 -14.08 13.15 12.94
CA ILE A 187 -14.86 12.64 14.07
C ILE A 187 -14.70 11.12 14.18
N VAL A 188 -14.93 10.40 13.08
CA VAL A 188 -14.82 8.93 13.02
C VAL A 188 -13.40 8.47 13.38
N ASP A 189 -12.38 9.12 12.81
CA ASP A 189 -10.98 8.81 13.13
C ASP A 189 -10.66 9.06 14.61
N SER A 190 -11.23 10.10 15.22
CA SER A 190 -10.97 10.39 16.64
C SER A 190 -11.59 9.34 17.56
N LEU A 191 -12.84 8.92 17.28
CA LEU A 191 -13.51 7.87 18.05
C LEU A 191 -12.83 6.51 17.88
N LEU A 192 -12.54 6.14 16.63
CA LEU A 192 -11.82 4.90 16.33
C LEU A 192 -10.44 4.89 16.98
N SER A 193 -9.72 6.02 17.01
CA SER A 193 -8.38 6.10 17.60
C SER A 193 -8.36 5.72 19.08
N VAL A 194 -9.38 6.14 19.86
CA VAL A 194 -9.49 5.78 21.28
C VAL A 194 -9.74 4.28 21.41
N PHE A 195 -10.69 3.74 20.65
CA PHE A 195 -10.99 2.31 20.67
C PHE A 195 -9.78 1.46 20.25
N THR A 196 -9.13 1.82 19.14
CA THR A 196 -7.99 1.07 18.62
C THR A 196 -6.82 1.14 19.59
N GLY A 197 -6.48 2.33 20.07
CA GLY A 197 -5.32 2.55 20.93
C GLY A 197 -5.46 1.92 22.31
N CYS A 198 -6.64 2.02 22.94
CA CYS A 198 -6.83 1.58 24.31
C CYS A 198 -7.26 0.11 24.45
N LEU A 199 -7.96 -0.46 23.45
CA LEU A 199 -8.54 -1.79 23.57
C LEU A 199 -7.97 -2.77 22.55
N LEU A 200 -8.01 -2.42 21.27
CA LEU A 200 -7.65 -3.35 20.19
C LEU A 200 -6.15 -3.67 20.19
N TRP A 201 -5.30 -2.64 20.22
CA TRP A 201 -3.85 -2.81 20.10
C TRP A 201 -3.20 -3.54 21.27
N PRO A 202 -3.53 -3.27 22.54
CA PRO A 202 -2.99 -4.06 23.65
C PRO A 202 -3.29 -5.56 23.50
N TYR A 203 -4.52 -5.91 23.08
CA TYR A 203 -4.90 -7.30 22.82
C TYR A 203 -4.15 -7.92 21.64
N LEU A 204 -4.13 -7.23 20.47
CA LEU A 204 -3.46 -7.72 19.27
C LEU A 204 -1.96 -7.88 19.50
N ARG A 205 -1.32 -6.92 20.18
CA ARG A 205 0.10 -6.99 20.53
C ARG A 205 0.40 -8.21 21.39
N TRP A 206 -0.35 -8.43 22.46
CA TRP A 206 -0.17 -9.60 23.31
C TRP A 206 -0.33 -10.91 22.52
N LYS A 207 -1.37 -11.00 21.69
CA LYS A 207 -1.62 -12.17 20.83
C LYS A 207 -0.48 -12.42 19.85
N TRP A 208 -0.02 -11.38 19.14
CA TRP A 208 1.02 -11.48 18.12
C TRP A 208 2.41 -11.76 18.71
N GLU A 209 2.74 -11.17 19.87
CA GLU A 209 3.95 -11.52 20.61
C GLU A 209 3.94 -13.00 21.03
N SER A 210 2.80 -13.50 21.52
CA SER A 210 2.64 -14.92 21.87
C SER A 210 2.87 -15.83 20.66
N MET A 211 2.26 -15.52 19.51
CA MET A 211 2.45 -16.30 18.27
C MET A 211 3.91 -16.28 17.81
N THR A 212 4.55 -15.12 17.82
CA THR A 212 5.95 -14.98 17.39
C THR A 212 6.90 -15.76 18.29
N ARG A 213 6.68 -15.76 19.62
CA ARG A 213 7.47 -16.56 20.57
C ARG A 213 7.35 -18.06 20.31
N ARG A 214 6.12 -18.56 20.12
CA ARG A 214 5.86 -19.97 19.82
C ARG A 214 6.54 -20.40 18.52
N ASP A 215 6.41 -19.59 17.48
CA ASP A 215 7.02 -19.88 16.18
C ASP A 215 8.56 -19.89 16.26
N GLY A 216 9.14 -18.96 17.04
CA GLY A 216 10.57 -18.94 17.33
C GLY A 216 11.06 -20.17 18.11
N GLU A 217 10.26 -20.69 19.03
CA GLU A 217 10.56 -21.94 19.74
C GLU A 217 10.48 -23.16 18.82
N GLU A 218 9.46 -23.25 17.98
CA GLU A 218 9.31 -24.31 16.97
C GLU A 218 10.48 -24.30 15.98
N HIS A 219 10.84 -23.13 15.46
CA HIS A 219 12.01 -22.99 14.59
C HIS A 219 13.33 -23.37 15.25
N ARG A 220 13.48 -23.07 16.55
CA ARG A 220 14.67 -23.49 17.31
C ARG A 220 14.75 -25.02 17.43
N ARG A 221 13.61 -25.71 17.62
CA ARG A 221 13.56 -27.18 17.74
C ARG A 221 13.78 -27.91 16.42
N ALA A 222 13.46 -27.25 15.29
CA ALA A 222 13.60 -27.81 13.95
C ALA A 222 15.00 -27.62 13.33
N ARG A 223 15.89 -26.88 13.99
CA ARG A 223 17.31 -26.73 13.63
C ARG A 223 18.17 -27.68 14.46
#